data_AF-A0AAE1HBC4-F1
#
_entry.id   AF-A0AAE1HBC4-F1
#
_cell.length_a   1.000
_cell.length_b   1.000
_cell.length_c   1.000
_cell.angle_alpha   90.00
_cell.angle_beta   90.00
_cell.angle_gamma   90.00
#
_symmetry.space_group_name_H-M   'P 1'
#
loop_
_entity.id
_entity.type
_entity.pdbx_description
1 polymer ?
#
loop_
_entity_poly.entity_id
_entity_poly.type
_entity_poly.pdbx_seq_one_letter_code
_entity_poly.pdbx_strand_id
1 'polypeptide(L)'
;MDASQGYLRVMMQAVNEDGANYIGYCQWSFLDDFEWSAAYTRNFGLVHVDYKHGTLDRTPKRSSHFFKRMMKDRSVPLVLHSRSAVTSAAGPAAALPSALAVLLAAALSLLSHDSS
;
A
#
# COMPACT_ATOMS: atom_id res chain seq x y z
N MET A 1 18.94 1.43 0.19
CA MET A 1 17.99 0.36 -0.21
C MET A 1 17.68 0.54 -1.68
N ASP A 2 17.42 -0.55 -2.40
CA ASP A 2 16.95 -0.50 -3.79
C ASP A 2 15.49 0.01 -3.81
N ALA A 3 15.15 0.86 -4.79
CA ALA A 3 13.86 1.57 -4.83
C ALA A 3 12.67 0.59 -4.88
N SER A 4 12.80 -0.48 -5.67
CA SER A 4 11.81 -1.55 -5.75
C SER A 4 11.53 -2.23 -4.41
N GLN A 5 12.57 -2.43 -3.59
CA GLN A 5 12.41 -3.04 -2.28
C GLN A 5 11.63 -2.14 -1.31
N GLY A 6 11.83 -0.83 -1.41
CA GLY A 6 11.07 0.15 -0.63
C GLY A 6 9.60 0.12 -1.02
N TYR A 7 9.31 0.17 -2.33
CA TYR A 7 7.94 0.14 -2.85
C TYR A 7 7.19 -1.13 -2.42
N LEU A 8 7.81 -2.31 -2.58
CA LEU A 8 7.21 -3.57 -2.16
C LEU A 8 6.87 -3.61 -0.67
N ARG A 9 7.70 -3.02 0.20
CA ARG A 9 7.41 -2.97 1.65
C ARG A 9 6.17 -2.13 1.93
N VAL A 10 6.07 -0.96 1.33
CA VAL A 10 4.91 -0.07 1.51
C VAL A 10 3.65 -0.70 0.92
N MET A 11 3.75 -1.35 -0.24
CA MET A 11 2.64 -2.10 -0.83
C MET A 11 2.15 -3.21 0.11
N MET A 12 3.07 -3.97 0.72
CA MET A 12 2.71 -5.01 1.69
C MET A 12 2.13 -4.43 2.99
N GLN A 13 2.58 -3.24 3.43
CA GLN A 13 1.95 -2.54 4.56
C GLN A 13 0.50 -2.16 4.23
N ALA A 14 0.23 -1.60 3.05
CA ALA A 14 -1.12 -1.26 2.64
C ALA A 14 -2.04 -2.49 2.56
N VAL A 15 -1.52 -3.64 2.09
CA VAL A 15 -2.26 -4.91 2.10
C VAL A 15 -2.59 -5.35 3.53
N ASN A 16 -1.60 -5.32 4.43
CA ASN A 16 -1.73 -5.91 5.77
C ASN A 16 -2.43 -5.00 6.79
N GLU A 17 -2.22 -3.69 6.71
CA GLU A 17 -2.71 -2.71 7.69
C GLU A 17 -3.98 -2.00 7.21
N ASP A 18 -4.09 -1.72 5.90
CA ASP A 18 -5.18 -0.91 5.33
C ASP A 18 -6.19 -1.72 4.51
N GLY A 19 -5.96 -3.03 4.34
CA GLY A 19 -6.85 -3.93 3.60
C GLY A 19 -6.86 -3.72 2.09
N ALA A 20 -5.81 -3.11 1.52
CA ALA A 20 -5.71 -2.89 0.08
C ALA A 20 -5.65 -4.23 -0.69
N ASN A 21 -6.48 -4.37 -1.72
CA ASN A 21 -6.58 -5.61 -2.50
C ASN A 21 -5.70 -5.58 -3.77
N TYR A 22 -4.42 -5.97 -3.62
CA TYR A 22 -3.51 -6.15 -4.75
C TYR A 22 -3.46 -7.63 -5.18
N ILE A 23 -3.62 -7.88 -6.49
CA ILE A 23 -3.55 -9.24 -7.05
C ILE A 23 -2.15 -9.64 -7.54
N GLY A 24 -1.23 -8.69 -7.65
CA GLY A 24 0.13 -8.95 -8.14
C GLY A 24 0.99 -7.69 -8.28
N TYR A 25 2.27 -7.91 -8.55
CA TYR A 25 3.29 -6.87 -8.79
C TYR A 25 4.20 -7.28 -9.94
N CYS A 26 4.39 -6.39 -10.91
CA CYS A 26 5.30 -6.59 -12.04
C CYS A 26 6.48 -5.61 -11.91
N GLN A 27 7.70 -6.15 -11.76
CA GLN A 27 8.90 -5.32 -11.72
C GLN A 27 9.24 -4.79 -13.12
N TRP A 28 9.39 -3.47 -13.22
CA TRP A 28 9.98 -2.84 -14.40
C TRP A 28 11.49 -2.70 -14.27
N SER A 29 12.31 -3.33 -15.10
CA SER A 29 12.00 -4.33 -16.12
C SER A 29 12.82 -5.60 -15.84
N PHE A 30 12.61 -6.66 -16.62
CA PHE A 30 13.40 -7.87 -16.43
C PHE A 30 14.84 -7.69 -16.94
N LEU A 31 15.01 -7.16 -18.14
CA LEU A 31 16.30 -6.86 -18.77
C LEU A 31 16.51 -5.36 -18.86
N ASP A 32 17.76 -4.90 -18.87
CA ASP A 32 18.06 -3.57 -19.40
C ASP A 32 17.57 -3.48 -20.84
N ASP A 33 16.80 -2.45 -21.14
CA ASP A 33 16.15 -2.23 -22.42
C ASP A 33 16.38 -0.79 -22.91
N PHE A 34 15.72 -0.45 -24.02
CA PHE A 34 15.77 0.90 -24.59
C PHE A 34 14.84 1.83 -23.82
N GLU A 35 15.41 2.80 -23.10
CA GLU A 35 14.65 3.76 -22.32
C GLU A 35 14.45 5.07 -23.10
N TRP A 36 13.60 5.03 -24.12
CA TRP A 36 13.04 6.21 -24.80
C TRP A 36 14.06 7.33 -25.07
N SER A 37 13.88 8.52 -24.48
CA SER A 37 14.77 9.66 -24.64
C SER A 37 16.16 9.46 -24.05
N ALA A 38 16.31 8.52 -23.11
CA ALA A 38 17.59 8.15 -22.54
C ALA A 38 18.30 7.03 -23.33
N ALA A 39 17.64 6.44 -24.34
CA ALA A 39 18.15 5.31 -25.09
C ALA A 39 18.74 4.22 -24.17
N TYR A 40 19.97 3.76 -24.40
CA TYR A 40 20.63 2.73 -23.58
C TYR A 40 21.49 3.29 -22.43
N THR A 41 21.29 4.56 -22.03
CA THR A 41 22.09 5.19 -20.96
C THR A 41 21.49 5.01 -19.56
N ARG A 42 20.27 4.49 -19.48
CA ARG A 42 19.57 4.19 -18.22
C ARG A 42 19.20 2.71 -18.18
N ASN A 43 19.48 2.09 -17.05
CA ASN A 43 19.52 0.63 -16.91
C ASN A 43 18.64 0.19 -15.74
N PHE A 44 17.34 0.02 -15.99
CA PHE A 44 16.35 -0.34 -14.96
C PHE A 44 16.20 -1.85 -14.73
N GLY A 45 16.69 -2.68 -15.65
CA GLY A 45 16.47 -4.11 -15.63
C GLY A 45 17.05 -4.80 -14.40
N LEU A 46 16.41 -5.90 -13.98
CA LEU A 46 17.00 -6.83 -13.00
C LEU A 46 18.26 -7.53 -13.54
N VAL A 47 18.37 -7.65 -14.86
CA VAL A 47 19.50 -8.25 -15.56
C VAL A 47 20.11 -7.21 -16.47
N HIS A 48 21.42 -6.99 -16.32
CA HIS A 48 22.18 -6.13 -17.20
C HIS A 48 22.36 -6.78 -18.57
N VAL A 49 22.29 -5.98 -19.64
CA VAL A 49 22.60 -6.39 -21.02
C VAL A 49 23.73 -5.53 -21.58
N ASP A 50 24.78 -6.15 -22.12
CA ASP A 50 25.90 -5.43 -22.73
C ASP A 50 25.56 -4.95 -24.16
N TYR A 51 24.99 -3.75 -24.23
CA TYR A 51 24.78 -3.04 -25.48
C TYR A 51 26.00 -2.25 -25.94
N LYS A 52 26.98 -1.99 -25.06
CA LYS A 52 28.13 -1.13 -25.34
C LYS A 52 29.11 -1.80 -26.30
N HIS A 53 29.35 -3.10 -26.11
CA HIS A 53 30.26 -3.90 -26.95
C HIS A 53 29.51 -4.73 -27.99
N GLY A 54 28.17 -4.66 -28.02
CA GLY A 54 27.34 -5.40 -28.97
C GLY A 54 27.28 -6.91 -28.72
N THR A 55 27.77 -7.41 -27.58
CA THR A 55 27.77 -8.86 -27.28
C THR A 55 26.39 -9.36 -26.84
N LEU A 56 25.55 -8.48 -26.29
CA LEU A 56 24.24 -8.81 -25.70
C LEU A 56 24.34 -9.81 -24.53
N ASP A 57 25.50 -9.86 -23.87
CA ASP A 57 25.72 -10.69 -22.68
C ASP A 57 24.82 -10.22 -21.54
N ARG A 58 24.30 -11.19 -20.77
CA ARG A 58 23.30 -10.97 -19.73
C ARG A 58 23.88 -11.27 -18.36
N THR A 59 23.94 -10.27 -17.49
CA THR A 59 24.49 -10.42 -16.14
C THR A 59 23.45 -10.04 -15.07
N PRO A 60 23.02 -10.98 -14.21
CA PRO A 60 22.07 -10.67 -13.14
C PRO A 60 22.61 -9.57 -12.21
N LYS A 61 21.82 -8.54 -11.95
CA LYS A 61 22.19 -7.48 -11.00
C LYS A 61 21.88 -7.91 -9.57
N ARG A 62 22.39 -7.17 -8.59
CA ARG A 62 22.10 -7.42 -7.16
C ARG A 62 20.60 -7.45 -6.84
N SER A 63 19.81 -6.62 -7.51
CA SER A 63 18.34 -6.58 -7.37
C SER A 63 17.70 -7.91 -7.78
N SER A 64 18.22 -8.61 -8.80
CA SER A 64 17.71 -9.94 -9.20
C SER A 64 17.77 -10.97 -8.07
N HIS A 65 18.81 -10.94 -7.22
CA HIS A 65 18.93 -11.86 -6.09
C HIS A 65 17.89 -11.59 -5.01
N PHE A 66 17.54 -10.32 -4.79
CA PHE A 66 16.43 -9.97 -3.89
C PHE A 66 15.12 -10.55 -4.43
N PHE A 67 14.80 -10.30 -5.69
CA PHE A 67 13.56 -10.79 -6.32
C PHE A 67 13.49 -12.31 -6.34
N LYS A 68 14.61 -12.99 -6.63
CA LYS A 68 14.71 -14.46 -6.55
C LYS A 68 14.38 -14.98 -5.15
N ARG A 69 14.95 -14.35 -4.12
CA ARG A 69 14.71 -14.75 -2.72
C ARG A 69 13.27 -14.46 -2.30
N MET A 70 12.78 -13.26 -2.60
CA MET A 70 11.40 -12.85 -2.30
C MET A 70 10.37 -13.80 -2.92
N MET A 71 10.55 -14.16 -4.20
CA MET A 71 9.65 -15.11 -4.87
C MET A 71 9.73 -16.52 -4.27
N LYS A 72 10.93 -16.98 -3.91
CA LYS A 72 11.14 -18.28 -3.27
C LYS A 72 10.49 -18.35 -1.89
N ASP A 73 10.72 -17.32 -1.06
CA ASP A 73 10.31 -17.29 0.34
C ASP A 73 8.87 -16.73 0.49
N ARG A 74 8.27 -16.27 -0.62
CA ARG A 74 6.96 -15.60 -0.70
C ARG A 74 6.78 -14.52 0.38
N SER A 75 7.86 -13.80 0.67
CA SER A 75 7.89 -12.80 1.73
C SER A 75 8.76 -11.62 1.34
N VAL A 76 8.33 -10.44 1.78
CA VAL A 76 9.13 -9.23 1.74
C VAL A 76 9.54 -8.95 3.18
N PRO A 77 10.84 -8.87 3.52
CA PRO A 77 11.23 -8.46 4.86
C PRO A 77 10.61 -7.09 5.13
N LEU A 78 9.94 -6.91 6.26
CA LEU A 78 9.39 -5.61 6.65
C LEU A 78 10.37 -4.93 7.59
N VAL A 79 10.65 -3.64 7.35
CA VAL A 79 11.22 -2.81 8.41
C VAL A 79 10.02 -2.26 9.15
N LEU A 80 9.79 -2.78 10.36
CA LEU A 80 8.82 -2.20 11.27
C LEU A 80 9.31 -0.80 11.61
N HIS A 81 8.70 0.22 11.02
CA HIS A 81 8.81 1.56 11.57
C HIS A 81 7.95 1.54 12.81
N SER A 82 8.53 1.85 13.97
CA SER A 82 7.75 2.10 15.16
C SER A 82 6.76 3.20 14.79
N ARG A 83 5.48 2.85 14.65
CA ARG A 83 4.43 3.85 14.68
C ARG A 83 4.59 4.48 16.06
N SER A 84 5.11 5.71 16.11
CA SER A 84 4.78 6.58 17.23
C SER A 84 3.26 6.51 17.28
N ALA A 85 2.71 5.99 18.37
CA ALA A 85 1.28 5.94 18.55
C ALA A 85 0.82 7.37 18.32
N VAL A 86 0.27 7.65 17.14
CA VAL A 86 -0.62 8.78 16.99
C VAL A 86 -1.67 8.44 17.99
N THR A 87 -1.63 9.13 19.13
CA THR A 87 -2.73 9.17 20.06
C THR A 87 -3.88 9.69 19.22
N SER A 88 -4.60 8.76 18.59
CA SER A 88 -5.98 8.97 18.24
C SER A 88 -6.63 9.13 19.60
N ALA A 89 -6.59 10.37 20.10
CA ALA A 89 -7.63 10.84 20.96
C ALA A 89 -8.89 10.63 20.10
N ALA A 90 -9.51 9.47 20.28
CA ALA A 90 -10.90 9.30 19.95
C ALA A 90 -11.59 10.43 20.71
N GLY A 91 -11.83 11.54 20.01
CA GLY A 91 -12.81 12.51 20.46
C GLY A 91 -14.08 11.72 20.76
N PRO A 92 -14.78 12.03 21.86
CA PRO A 92 -15.93 11.26 22.26
C PRO A 92 -16.84 11.15 21.06
N ALA A 93 -17.24 9.92 20.72
CA ALA A 93 -18.23 9.65 19.70
C ALA A 93 -19.34 10.67 19.89
N ALA A 94 -19.47 11.61 18.94
CA ALA A 94 -20.53 12.58 18.97
C ALA A 94 -21.82 11.77 18.90
N ALA A 95 -22.43 11.59 20.07
CA ALA A 95 -23.75 11.03 20.19
C ALA A 95 -24.65 11.95 19.38
N LEU A 96 -25.00 11.51 18.17
CA LEU A 96 -26.06 12.13 17.40
C LEU A 96 -27.29 12.10 18.31
N PRO A 97 -27.86 13.24 18.72
CA PRO A 97 -29.16 13.20 19.37
C PRO A 97 -30.11 12.62 18.33
N SER A 98 -30.66 11.45 18.61
CA SER A 98 -31.68 10.87 17.77
C SER A 98 -32.87 11.84 17.79
N ALA A 99 -33.09 12.56 16.69
CA ALA A 99 -34.26 13.41 16.52
C ALA A 99 -35.58 12.62 16.71
N LEU A 100 -35.51 11.29 16.61
CA LEU A 100 -36.60 10.37 16.91
C LEU A 100 -36.99 10.29 18.40
N ALA A 101 -36.05 10.46 19.34
CA ALA A 101 -36.36 10.32 20.78
C ALA A 101 -37.14 11.53 21.33
N VAL A 102 -36.93 12.73 20.78
CA VAL A 102 -37.63 13.95 21.23
C VAL A 102 -39.07 13.99 20.72
N LEU A 103 -39.34 13.44 19.53
CA LEU A 103 -40.71 13.37 18.97
C LEU A 103 -41.62 12.40 19.75
N LEU A 104 -41.08 11.32 20.31
CA LEU A 104 -41.88 10.33 21.04
C LEU A 104 -42.33 10.84 22.43
N ALA A 105 -41.53 11.69 23.08
CA ALA A 105 -41.89 12.29 24.37
C ALA A 105 -42.99 13.36 24.24
N ALA A 106 -42.95 14.16 23.16
CA ALA A 106 -43.98 15.19 22.92
C ALA A 106 -45.35 14.58 22.55
N ALA A 107 -45.36 13.43 21.87
CA ALA A 107 -46.60 12.73 21.52
C ALA A 107 -47.31 12.09 22.73
N LEU A 108 -46.56 11.62 23.74
CA LEU A 108 -47.16 11.06 24.95
C LEU A 108 -47.77 12.11 25.88
N SER A 109 -47.19 13.32 25.96
CA SER A 109 -47.73 14.40 26.79
C SER A 109 -49.02 15.03 26.24
N LEU A 110 -49.26 14.91 24.93
CA LEU A 110 -50.50 15.37 24.30
C LEU A 110 -51.64 14.34 24.38
N LEU A 111 -51.34 13.07 24.68
CA LEU A 111 -52.36 12.04 24.86
C LEU A 111 -52.87 11.94 26.31
N SER A 112 -52.17 12.54 27.28
CA SER A 112 -52.55 12.53 28.70
C SER A 112 -53.39 13.74 29.14
N HIS A 113 -53.77 14.64 28.22
CA HIS A 113 -54.52 15.86 28.55
C HIS A 113 -55.89 15.96 27.85
N ASP A 114 -56.50 14.82 27.52
CA ASP A 114 -57.87 14.77 27.00
C ASP A 114 -58.67 13.64 27.69
N SER A 115 -58.71 13.69 29.02
CA SER A 115 -59.56 12.83 29.84
C SER A 115 -59.93 13.59 31.12
N SER A 116 -60.88 14.52 30.99
CA SER A 116 -61.70 15.06 32.09
C SER A 116 -63.04 15.49 31.53
#